data_AF-A0A7X9P5W1-F1
#
_entry.id   AF-A0A7X9P5W1-F1
#
_cell.length_a   1.000
_cell.length_b   1.000
_cell.length_c   1.000
_cell.angle_alpha   90.00
_cell.angle_beta   90.00
_cell.angle_gamma   90.00
#
_symmetry.space_group_name_H-M   'P 1'
#
loop_
_entity.id
_entity.type
_entity.pdbx_description
1 polymer ?
#
loop_
_entity_poly.entity_id
_entity_poly.type
_entity_poly.pdbx_seq_one_letter_code
_entity_poly.pdbx_strand_id
1 'polypeptide(L)'
;MQRIAFPGFALLPLLAALSAGPARADESSGGDPAVAAAIEAARRHAREGERLYGQGSYAEAAQEFLLANQSRPSSAFIFNVGLCYLQAGDGPSAVRYLRRYVEMEPDAPDREAVEERVREIEAAMQAAPPPPPDGSPPATIVITRETAEETRRQFKSSVNVETEPAGASVFVEDRSGAVVAQGASPMAASLSEGEYVLRIEHPDFATERRPIVVEPNVVYVYVFRLGQDEFYGMLRVIANVEGARIYVDVHERGAASPTPWQGPVPVGEHRVWVEMEGYETAERTVTVETSRPAELRVELERVDWGELELLTNVDGATYEIDDRPAGTLRFGRWGEGIAGAIETLPAGRHRVTVAADGMKDYTETLEIGRGQRTKLLVRLNPEPSRVSAWVSFGVAAALFAAGGAFGGVALDIHDGVEADRAAGRLDNNDPRLFDGLLWSVGADVAFVAGAALAGLSLYYALRDPLPDSEGRREEPRDFSAIEGWAPSGTPPDEPGPSVSATLGPTGLGLGLEVRF
;
A
#
# COMPACT_ATOMS: atom_id res chain seq x y z
N MET A 1 -8.62 63.12 -25.29
CA MET A 1 -8.21 62.93 -23.88
C MET A 1 -7.96 61.44 -23.71
N GLN A 2 -6.81 60.89 -23.33
CA GLN A 2 -5.50 61.41 -22.95
C GLN A 2 -4.51 60.25 -23.23
N ARG A 3 -3.40 60.53 -23.92
CA ARG A 3 -2.28 59.60 -24.16
C ARG A 3 -1.33 59.68 -22.95
N ILE A 4 -0.83 58.54 -22.48
CA ILE A 4 0.31 58.42 -21.54
C ILE A 4 1.08 57.16 -22.00
N ALA A 5 2.15 57.20 -22.80
CA ALA A 5 3.50 57.74 -22.60
C ALA A 5 4.34 56.94 -21.58
N PHE A 6 5.24 56.09 -22.13
CA PHE A 6 6.33 55.39 -21.46
C PHE A 6 7.35 56.35 -20.83
N PRO A 7 8.11 55.87 -19.83
CA PRO A 7 9.55 55.65 -20.01
C PRO A 7 9.92 54.23 -19.51
N GLY A 8 10.86 53.48 -20.08
CA GLY A 8 12.20 53.90 -20.50
C GLY A 8 13.21 53.61 -19.38
N PHE A 9 13.45 52.33 -19.07
CA PHE A 9 14.59 51.90 -18.24
C PHE A 9 15.34 50.79 -18.96
N ALA A 10 16.50 51.16 -19.49
CA ALA A 10 17.59 50.25 -19.77
C ALA A 10 18.32 49.93 -18.46
N LEU A 11 18.75 48.68 -18.24
CA LEU A 11 20.06 48.36 -17.65
C LEU A 11 20.30 46.83 -17.61
N LEU A 12 21.39 46.43 -18.27
CA LEU A 12 22.34 45.34 -17.96
C LEU A 12 21.89 43.85 -17.90
N PRO A 13 22.45 42.98 -18.77
CA PRO A 13 22.52 41.55 -18.48
C PRO A 13 23.68 41.29 -17.50
N LEU A 14 23.36 40.80 -16.31
CA LEU A 14 24.35 40.32 -15.35
C LEU A 14 24.84 38.93 -15.80
N LEU A 15 25.97 38.89 -16.51
CA LEU A 15 26.73 37.67 -16.76
C LEU A 15 27.35 37.21 -15.43
N ALA A 16 26.71 36.27 -14.74
CA ALA A 16 27.32 35.54 -13.64
C ALA A 16 28.21 34.44 -14.21
N ALA A 17 29.50 34.73 -14.35
CA ALA A 17 30.51 33.71 -14.56
C ALA A 17 30.61 32.84 -13.29
N LEU A 18 30.12 31.59 -13.36
CA LEU A 18 30.46 30.55 -12.40
C LEU A 18 31.95 30.24 -12.55
N SER A 19 32.81 30.91 -11.76
CA SER A 19 34.14 30.41 -11.49
C SER A 19 34.01 29.26 -10.49
N ALA A 20 33.98 28.02 -11.00
CA ALA A 20 34.25 26.84 -10.19
C ALA A 20 35.72 26.94 -9.73
N GLY A 21 35.93 27.46 -8.52
CA GLY A 21 37.23 27.34 -7.85
C GLY A 21 37.47 25.87 -7.48
N PRO A 22 38.72 25.40 -7.42
CA PRO A 22 39.01 24.07 -6.92
C PRO A 22 38.49 24.00 -5.49
N ALA A 23 37.64 23.01 -5.22
CA ALA A 23 37.19 22.69 -3.88
C ALA A 23 38.44 22.48 -3.01
N ARG A 24 38.68 23.40 -2.07
CA ARG A 24 39.65 23.16 -1.01
C ARG A 24 39.06 22.04 -0.16
N ALA A 25 39.78 20.92 -0.10
CA ALA A 25 39.50 19.84 0.83
C ALA A 25 39.47 20.42 2.24
N ASP A 26 38.33 20.29 2.91
CA ASP A 26 38.15 20.70 4.29
C ASP A 26 38.91 19.69 5.17
N GLU A 27 40.09 20.07 5.64
CA GLU A 27 40.91 19.32 6.60
C GLU A 27 40.24 19.36 7.99
N SER A 28 39.23 18.52 8.19
CA SER A 28 38.91 18.02 9.53
C SER A 28 39.05 16.50 9.51
N SER A 29 40.26 15.99 9.67
CA SER A 29 40.49 14.55 9.73
C SER A 29 40.23 14.05 11.16
N GLY A 30 39.11 13.39 11.38
CA GLY A 30 38.88 12.51 12.54
C GLY A 30 39.64 11.18 12.45
N GLY A 31 40.59 11.06 11.52
CA GLY A 31 41.41 9.87 11.30
C GLY A 31 42.64 9.80 12.21
N ASP A 32 43.29 8.63 12.21
CA ASP A 32 44.51 8.37 12.97
C ASP A 32 45.63 9.37 12.57
N PRO A 33 46.17 10.17 13.50
CA PRO A 33 47.23 11.14 13.23
C PRO A 33 48.48 10.52 12.59
N ALA A 34 48.79 9.25 12.88
CA ALA A 34 49.93 8.56 12.30
C ALA A 34 49.73 8.29 10.80
N VAL A 35 48.51 7.96 10.39
CA VAL A 35 48.14 7.71 8.99
C VAL A 35 48.19 9.01 8.18
N ALA A 36 47.63 10.09 8.74
CA ALA A 36 47.70 11.42 8.13
C ALA A 36 49.16 11.89 7.90
N ALA A 37 50.03 11.70 8.90
CA ALA A 37 51.46 12.04 8.79
C ALA A 37 52.20 11.21 7.74
N ALA A 38 51.92 9.90 7.65
CA ALA A 38 52.51 9.01 6.66
C ALA A 38 52.12 9.40 5.22
N ILE A 39 50.84 9.75 5.02
CA ILE A 39 50.31 10.25 3.76
C ILE A 39 50.96 11.58 3.37
N GLU A 40 51.10 12.53 4.30
CA GLU A 40 51.73 13.81 4.03
C GLU A 40 53.21 13.62 3.66
N ALA A 41 53.94 12.76 4.37
CA ALA A 41 55.30 12.40 4.03
C ALA A 41 55.41 11.81 2.62
N ALA A 42 54.53 10.86 2.25
CA ALA A 42 54.48 10.29 0.91
C ALA A 42 54.25 11.38 -0.16
N ARG A 43 53.33 12.30 0.10
CA ARG A 43 53.04 13.43 -0.81
C ARG A 43 54.23 14.37 -0.99
N ARG A 44 54.96 14.68 0.09
CA ARG A 44 56.18 15.52 -0.01
C ARG A 44 57.25 14.84 -0.86
N HIS A 45 57.54 13.57 -0.59
CA HIS A 45 58.53 12.80 -1.34
C HIS A 45 58.14 12.64 -2.82
N ALA A 46 56.85 12.38 -3.11
CA ALA A 46 56.37 12.28 -4.50
C ALA A 46 56.55 13.58 -5.30
N ARG A 47 56.28 14.73 -4.67
CA ARG A 47 56.49 16.05 -5.31
C ARG A 47 57.97 16.34 -5.55
N GLU A 48 58.83 15.97 -4.60
CA GLU A 48 60.26 16.13 -4.75
C GLU A 48 60.82 15.23 -5.85
N GLY A 49 60.35 13.98 -5.93
CA GLY A 49 60.66 13.06 -7.02
C GLY A 49 60.28 13.64 -8.39
N GLU A 50 59.09 14.24 -8.52
CA GLU A 50 58.68 14.91 -9.75
C GLU A 50 59.59 16.09 -10.11
N ARG A 51 59.94 16.89 -9.11
CA ARG A 51 60.80 18.07 -9.28
C ARG A 51 62.19 17.64 -9.79
N LEU A 52 62.77 16.60 -9.20
CA LEU A 52 64.07 16.04 -9.62
C LEU A 52 63.98 15.40 -11.01
N TYR A 53 62.89 14.70 -11.31
CA TYR A 53 62.65 14.13 -12.62
C TYR A 53 62.62 15.21 -13.71
N GLY A 54 61.90 16.32 -13.47
CA GLY A 54 61.87 17.47 -14.38
C GLY A 54 63.23 18.16 -14.58
N GLN A 55 64.19 17.93 -13.68
CA GLN A 55 65.57 18.41 -13.80
C GLN A 55 66.51 17.43 -14.53
N GLY A 56 66.01 16.25 -14.90
CA GLY A 56 66.80 15.17 -15.49
C GLY A 56 67.58 14.33 -14.48
N SER A 57 67.41 14.59 -13.17
CA SER A 57 68.01 13.83 -12.07
C SER A 57 67.19 12.58 -11.78
N TYR A 58 67.14 11.66 -12.75
CA TYR A 58 66.23 10.53 -12.73
C TYR A 58 66.56 9.48 -11.64
N ALA A 59 67.83 9.28 -11.33
CA ALA A 59 68.23 8.33 -10.29
C ALA A 59 67.86 8.83 -8.89
N GLU A 60 68.00 10.13 -8.64
CA GLU A 60 67.58 10.78 -7.41
C GLU A 60 66.05 10.84 -7.32
N ALA A 61 65.35 11.12 -8.43
CA ALA A 61 63.90 11.06 -8.49
C ALA A 61 63.35 9.68 -8.09
N ALA A 62 63.99 8.61 -8.58
CA ALA A 62 63.65 7.24 -8.20
C ALA A 62 63.79 7.00 -6.69
N GLN A 63 64.82 7.57 -6.05
CA GLN A 63 64.99 7.43 -4.59
C GLN A 63 63.88 8.14 -3.82
N GLU A 64 63.47 9.33 -4.25
CA GLU A 64 62.35 10.05 -3.63
C GLU A 64 61.04 9.28 -3.76
N PHE A 65 60.75 8.66 -4.91
CA PHE A 65 59.57 7.80 -5.03
C PHE A 65 59.66 6.53 -4.16
N LEU A 66 60.85 5.98 -3.95
CA LEU A 66 61.04 4.88 -2.99
C LEU A 66 60.78 5.34 -1.54
N LEU A 67 61.16 6.56 -1.17
CA LEU A 67 60.84 7.15 0.14
C LEU A 67 59.34 7.44 0.27
N ALA A 68 58.68 7.87 -0.81
CA ALA A 68 57.23 8.01 -0.85
C ALA A 68 56.53 6.67 -0.60
N ASN A 69 57.00 5.61 -1.27
CA ASN A 69 56.48 4.26 -1.09
C ASN A 69 56.77 3.68 0.32
N GLN A 70 57.89 4.03 0.93
CA GLN A 70 58.17 3.66 2.33
C GLN A 70 57.22 4.34 3.31
N SER A 71 56.84 5.58 3.02
CA SER A 71 55.89 6.34 3.84
C SER A 71 54.47 5.81 3.68
N ARG A 72 54.01 5.59 2.45
CA ARG A 72 52.72 4.97 2.13
C ARG A 72 52.89 4.00 0.95
N PRO A 73 52.88 2.67 1.20
CA PRO A 73 53.06 1.69 0.12
C PRO A 73 52.00 1.83 -0.97
N SER A 74 52.44 1.94 -2.22
CA SER A 74 51.58 2.05 -3.40
C SER A 74 52.34 1.62 -4.66
N SER A 75 51.70 0.78 -5.46
CA SER A 75 52.20 0.31 -6.76
C SER A 75 52.49 1.46 -7.72
N ALA A 76 51.74 2.57 -7.64
CA ALA A 76 51.99 3.79 -8.41
C ALA A 76 53.42 4.32 -8.23
N PHE A 77 53.94 4.33 -7.00
CA PHE A 77 55.31 4.77 -6.75
C PHE A 77 56.32 3.78 -7.32
N ILE A 78 56.06 2.48 -7.21
CA ILE A 78 56.92 1.44 -7.80
C ILE A 78 56.97 1.55 -9.33
N PHE A 79 55.83 1.84 -9.96
CA PHE A 79 55.77 2.12 -11.39
C PHE A 79 56.57 3.37 -11.77
N ASN A 80 56.37 4.49 -11.05
CA ASN A 80 57.08 5.75 -11.30
C ASN A 80 58.60 5.60 -11.11
N VAL A 81 59.06 4.77 -10.16
CA VAL A 81 60.47 4.39 -10.00
C VAL A 81 60.99 3.68 -11.26
N GLY A 82 60.23 2.72 -11.80
CA GLY A 82 60.56 2.04 -13.04
C GLY A 82 60.72 3.01 -14.21
N LEU A 83 59.81 3.97 -14.35
CA LEU A 83 59.88 5.02 -15.38
C LEU A 83 61.06 5.99 -15.18
N CYS A 84 61.43 6.29 -13.93
CA CYS A 84 62.64 7.07 -13.64
C CYS A 84 63.90 6.34 -14.12
N TYR A 85 64.06 5.05 -13.78
CA TYR A 85 65.21 4.28 -14.25
C TYR A 85 65.23 4.07 -15.76
N LEU A 86 64.06 3.97 -16.40
CA LEU A 86 63.94 3.93 -17.84
C LEU A 86 64.54 5.20 -18.48
N GLN A 87 64.19 6.38 -17.96
CA GLN A 87 64.74 7.66 -18.45
C GLN A 87 66.22 7.87 -18.07
N ALA A 88 66.68 7.27 -16.96
CA ALA A 88 68.09 7.20 -16.61
C ALA A 88 68.92 6.31 -17.56
N GLY A 89 68.25 5.48 -18.38
CA GLY A 89 68.89 4.48 -19.23
C GLY A 89 69.39 3.24 -18.48
N ASP A 90 68.96 3.05 -17.22
CA ASP A 90 69.23 1.86 -16.41
C ASP A 90 68.12 0.81 -16.65
N GLY A 91 68.25 0.12 -17.79
CA GLY A 91 67.34 -0.95 -18.20
C GLY A 91 67.15 -2.05 -17.14
N PRO A 92 68.22 -2.61 -16.52
CA PRO A 92 68.09 -3.60 -15.45
C PRO A 92 67.22 -3.14 -14.28
N SER A 93 67.42 -1.91 -13.78
CA SER A 93 66.60 -1.38 -12.69
C SER A 93 65.16 -1.11 -13.15
N ALA A 94 64.97 -0.56 -14.35
CA ALA A 94 63.65 -0.32 -14.91
C ALA A 94 62.82 -1.61 -15.00
N VAL A 95 63.39 -2.69 -15.57
CA VAL A 95 62.75 -4.02 -15.65
C VAL A 95 62.37 -4.55 -14.27
N ARG A 96 63.28 -4.42 -13.29
CA ARG A 96 63.03 -4.90 -11.92
C ARG A 96 61.80 -4.23 -11.30
N TYR A 97 61.68 -2.91 -11.42
CA TYR A 97 60.56 -2.18 -10.81
C TYR A 97 59.27 -2.29 -11.60
N LEU A 98 59.32 -2.33 -12.93
CA LEU A 98 58.13 -2.56 -13.77
C LEU A 98 57.55 -3.97 -13.56
N ARG A 99 58.39 -4.99 -13.41
CA ARG A 99 57.93 -6.34 -13.01
C ARG A 99 57.29 -6.32 -11.63
N ARG A 100 57.91 -5.64 -10.66
CA ARG A 100 57.35 -5.52 -9.31
C ARG A 100 56.00 -4.81 -9.31
N TYR A 101 55.79 -3.83 -10.19
CA TYR A 101 54.48 -3.22 -10.37
C TYR A 101 53.42 -4.25 -10.78
N VAL A 102 53.71 -5.04 -11.82
CA VAL A 102 52.82 -6.10 -12.31
C VAL A 102 52.58 -7.18 -11.25
N GLU A 103 53.59 -7.51 -10.44
CA GLU A 103 53.44 -8.45 -9.32
C GLU A 103 52.53 -7.90 -8.20
N MET A 104 52.54 -6.59 -7.97
CA MET A 104 51.68 -5.93 -6.97
C MET A 104 50.25 -5.73 -7.47
N GLU A 105 50.06 -5.51 -8.77
CA GLU A 105 48.76 -5.32 -9.41
C GLU A 105 48.59 -6.28 -10.61
N PRO A 106 48.33 -7.58 -10.37
CA PRO A 106 48.17 -8.56 -11.45
C PRO A 106 46.95 -8.30 -12.33
N ASP A 107 45.98 -7.52 -11.82
CA ASP A 107 44.76 -7.13 -12.53
C ASP A 107 44.83 -5.69 -13.06
N ALA A 108 46.03 -5.06 -13.08
CA ALA A 108 46.20 -3.71 -13.60
C ALA A 108 45.68 -3.61 -15.05
N PRO A 109 44.87 -2.60 -15.40
CA PRO A 109 44.33 -2.45 -16.75
C PRO A 109 45.41 -2.34 -17.84
N ASP A 110 46.60 -1.84 -17.49
CA ASP A 110 47.75 -1.68 -18.37
C ASP A 110 48.81 -2.78 -18.23
N ARG A 111 48.53 -3.87 -17.50
CA ARG A 111 49.50 -4.96 -17.27
C ARG A 111 50.17 -5.45 -18.55
N GLU A 112 49.38 -5.73 -19.60
CA GLU A 112 49.91 -6.27 -20.86
C GLU A 112 50.88 -5.29 -21.53
N ALA A 113 50.56 -3.99 -21.51
CA ALA A 113 51.43 -2.94 -22.05
C ALA A 113 52.72 -2.81 -21.25
N VAL A 114 52.66 -2.93 -19.92
CA VAL A 114 53.86 -2.91 -19.06
C VAL A 114 54.73 -4.14 -19.28
N GLU A 115 54.15 -5.33 -19.40
CA GLU A 115 54.86 -6.58 -19.71
C GLU A 115 55.50 -6.54 -21.10
N GLU A 116 54.82 -5.94 -22.08
CA GLU A 116 55.39 -5.68 -23.41
C GLU A 116 56.59 -4.73 -23.31
N ARG A 117 56.46 -3.61 -22.60
CA ARG A 117 57.56 -2.67 -22.37
C ARG A 117 58.75 -3.36 -21.68
N VAL A 118 58.51 -4.24 -20.71
CA VAL A 118 59.56 -5.04 -20.08
C VAL A 118 60.28 -5.92 -21.11
N ARG A 119 59.54 -6.62 -21.98
CA ARG A 119 60.12 -7.45 -23.06
C ARG A 119 60.95 -6.61 -24.04
N GLU A 120 60.49 -5.41 -24.39
CA GLU A 120 61.23 -4.47 -25.25
C GLU A 120 62.56 -4.05 -24.61
N ILE A 121 62.55 -3.67 -23.33
CA ILE A 121 63.77 -3.30 -22.59
C ILE A 121 64.75 -4.47 -22.55
N GLU A 122 64.27 -5.68 -22.26
CA GLU A 122 65.11 -6.88 -22.20
C GLU A 122 65.70 -7.26 -23.56
N ALA A 123 64.92 -7.16 -24.64
CA ALA A 123 65.42 -7.40 -25.99
C ALA A 123 66.49 -6.37 -26.37
N ALA A 124 66.30 -5.10 -26.03
CA ALA A 124 67.29 -4.04 -26.25
C ALA A 124 68.58 -4.28 -25.43
N MET A 125 68.45 -4.79 -24.20
CA MET A 125 69.60 -5.21 -23.38
C MET A 125 70.38 -6.37 -24.01
N GLN A 126 69.70 -7.34 -24.61
CA GLN A 126 70.34 -8.50 -25.26
C GLN A 126 70.97 -8.13 -26.62
N ALA A 127 70.39 -7.18 -27.33
CA ALA A 127 70.92 -6.68 -28.61
C ALA A 127 72.09 -5.69 -28.44
N ALA A 128 72.34 -5.19 -27.23
CA ALA A 128 73.45 -4.28 -26.96
C ALA A 128 74.81 -4.99 -27.14
N PRO A 129 75.81 -4.35 -27.79
CA PRO A 129 77.15 -4.91 -27.88
C PRO A 129 77.75 -5.15 -26.48
N PRO A 130 78.59 -6.18 -26.29
CA PRO A 130 79.25 -6.41 -25.01
C PRO A 130 80.07 -5.17 -24.60
N PRO A 131 80.15 -4.86 -23.29
CA PRO A 131 80.87 -3.69 -22.82
C PRO A 131 82.33 -3.73 -23.29
N PRO A 132 82.93 -2.57 -23.64
CA PRO A 132 84.33 -2.54 -24.06
C PRO A 132 85.23 -3.09 -22.95
N PRO A 133 86.32 -3.81 -23.29
CA PRO A 133 87.21 -4.45 -22.31
C PRO A 133 88.01 -3.46 -21.43
N ASP A 134 87.83 -2.15 -21.60
CA ASP A 134 88.57 -1.10 -20.90
C ASP A 134 87.92 -0.64 -19.56
N GLY A 135 86.81 -1.26 -19.16
CA GLY A 135 86.15 -0.94 -17.88
C GLY A 135 85.30 0.33 -17.92
N SER A 136 85.04 0.89 -19.10
CA SER A 136 84.06 1.96 -19.28
C SER A 136 82.66 1.49 -18.85
N PRO A 137 81.82 2.34 -18.23
CA PRO A 137 80.46 1.96 -17.85
C PRO A 137 79.69 1.40 -19.06
N PRO A 138 78.84 0.37 -18.85
CA PRO A 138 78.13 -0.28 -19.95
C PRO A 138 77.36 0.74 -20.78
N ALA A 139 77.31 0.50 -22.10
CA ALA A 139 76.63 1.38 -23.04
C ALA A 139 75.18 1.59 -22.59
N THR A 140 74.81 2.85 -22.36
CA THR A 140 73.42 3.26 -22.09
C THR A 140 72.54 2.72 -23.22
N ILE A 141 71.59 1.86 -22.87
CA ILE A 141 70.65 1.30 -23.84
C ILE A 141 69.69 2.43 -24.23
N VAL A 142 69.91 3.00 -25.41
CA VAL A 142 69.01 4.01 -25.97
C VAL A 142 67.82 3.28 -26.57
N ILE A 143 66.84 2.98 -25.72
CA ILE A 143 65.48 2.65 -26.18
C ILE A 143 64.95 3.93 -26.83
N THR A 144 64.23 3.81 -27.95
CA THR A 144 63.58 4.94 -28.64
C THR A 144 63.04 5.93 -27.63
N ARG A 145 63.65 7.12 -27.56
CA ARG A 145 63.39 8.09 -26.49
C ARG A 145 61.97 8.61 -26.63
N GLU A 146 61.03 7.99 -25.94
CA GLU A 146 59.88 8.73 -25.42
C GLU A 146 60.44 9.94 -24.68
N THR A 147 59.94 11.12 -25.02
CA THR A 147 60.39 12.35 -24.40
C THR A 147 60.13 12.26 -22.89
N ALA A 148 60.98 12.91 -22.09
CA ALA A 148 60.77 12.97 -20.64
C ALA A 148 59.36 13.48 -20.28
N GLU A 149 58.77 14.33 -21.12
CA GLU A 149 57.41 14.80 -20.92
C GLU A 149 56.35 13.72 -21.19
N GLU A 150 56.50 12.89 -22.23
CA GLU A 150 55.60 11.76 -22.51
C GLU A 150 55.67 10.72 -21.40
N THR A 151 56.88 10.37 -20.94
CA THR A 151 57.04 9.44 -19.81
C THR A 151 56.49 10.03 -18.51
N ARG A 152 56.63 11.34 -18.28
CA ARG A 152 56.03 12.02 -17.12
C ARG A 152 54.50 11.92 -17.11
N ARG A 153 53.85 11.99 -18.28
CA ARG A 153 52.39 11.83 -18.40
C ARG A 153 51.92 10.41 -18.09
N GLN A 154 52.81 9.42 -18.20
CA GLN A 154 52.53 8.04 -17.79
C GLN A 154 52.64 7.83 -16.28
N PHE A 155 53.13 8.82 -15.51
CA PHE A 155 53.23 8.68 -14.06
C PHE A 155 51.87 8.39 -13.46
N LYS A 156 51.83 7.35 -12.64
CA LYS A 156 50.65 6.94 -11.90
C LYS A 156 50.52 7.77 -10.64
N SER A 157 49.28 7.90 -10.19
CA SER A 157 48.89 8.58 -8.98
C SER A 157 48.38 7.60 -7.94
N SER A 158 48.68 7.88 -6.67
CA SER A 158 48.23 7.06 -5.55
C SER A 158 46.94 7.67 -5.00
N VAL A 159 45.81 6.98 -5.19
CA VAL A 159 44.51 7.38 -4.64
C VAL A 159 44.21 6.55 -3.41
N ASN A 160 44.25 7.21 -2.25
CA ASN A 160 43.99 6.59 -0.96
C ASN A 160 42.56 6.91 -0.53
N VAL A 161 41.78 5.87 -0.23
CA VAL A 161 40.38 5.99 0.19
C VAL A 161 40.21 5.38 1.58
N GLU A 162 39.69 6.17 2.50
CA GLU A 162 39.37 5.79 3.87
C GLU A 162 37.91 6.09 4.15
N THR A 163 37.30 5.27 5.01
CA THR A 163 35.87 5.36 5.33
C THR A 163 35.65 5.29 6.82
N GLU A 164 34.63 6.02 7.29
CA GLU A 164 34.10 5.97 8.63
C GLU A 164 32.59 5.70 8.53
N PRO A 165 32.10 4.52 8.96
CA PRO A 165 32.85 3.41 9.57
C PRO A 165 33.83 2.72 8.61
N ALA A 166 34.83 2.04 9.19
CA ALA A 166 35.82 1.27 8.45
C ALA A 166 35.19 0.01 7.80
N GLY A 167 35.84 -0.53 6.76
CA GLY A 167 35.42 -1.79 6.14
C GLY A 167 34.42 -1.67 4.98
N ALA A 168 34.08 -0.46 4.54
CA ALA A 168 33.29 -0.26 3.33
C ALA A 168 34.03 -0.77 2.08
N SER A 169 33.30 -1.28 1.08
CA SER A 169 33.82 -1.63 -0.23
C SER A 169 33.96 -0.38 -1.10
N VAL A 170 35.16 -0.19 -1.66
CA VAL A 170 35.50 0.93 -2.53
C VAL A 170 35.67 0.41 -3.94
N PHE A 171 35.02 1.08 -4.89
CA PHE A 171 35.10 0.80 -6.31
C PHE A 171 35.52 2.08 -7.04
N VAL A 172 36.48 1.95 -7.96
CA VAL A 172 36.93 3.03 -8.84
C VAL A 172 36.42 2.74 -10.23
N GLU A 173 35.51 3.58 -10.71
CA GLU A 173 34.90 3.48 -12.04
C GLU A 173 35.53 4.51 -12.98
N ASP A 174 35.86 4.10 -14.22
CA ASP A 174 36.30 5.03 -15.27
C ASP A 174 35.10 5.74 -15.96
N ARG A 175 35.37 6.59 -16.95
CA ARG A 175 34.32 7.30 -17.71
C ARG A 175 33.34 6.38 -18.44
N SER A 176 33.72 5.13 -18.73
CA SER A 176 32.83 4.14 -19.35
C SER A 176 31.95 3.39 -18.34
N GLY A 177 32.23 3.57 -17.04
CA GLY A 177 31.60 2.84 -15.94
C GLY A 177 32.26 1.50 -15.63
N ALA A 178 33.40 1.19 -16.26
CA ALA A 178 34.15 -0.02 -15.95
C ALA A 178 34.90 0.14 -14.62
N VAL A 179 34.84 -0.89 -13.77
CA VAL A 179 35.59 -0.92 -12.50
C VAL A 179 37.05 -1.21 -12.81
N VAL A 180 37.93 -0.22 -12.61
CA VAL A 180 39.36 -0.31 -12.89
C VAL A 180 40.19 -0.64 -11.64
N ALA A 181 39.62 -0.44 -10.45
CA ALA A 181 40.20 -0.88 -9.18
C ALA A 181 39.08 -1.08 -8.16
N GLN A 182 39.22 -2.07 -7.26
CA GLN A 182 38.29 -2.31 -6.17
C GLN A 182 38.98 -2.93 -4.95
N GLY A 183 38.41 -2.72 -3.77
CA GLY A 183 38.96 -3.26 -2.52
C GLY A 183 38.19 -2.78 -1.29
N ALA A 184 38.52 -3.31 -0.11
CA ALA A 184 37.97 -2.81 1.15
C ALA A 184 38.75 -1.58 1.63
N SER A 185 38.04 -0.63 2.25
CA SER A 185 38.63 0.51 2.95
C SER A 185 39.33 0.07 4.24
N PRO A 186 40.55 0.56 4.55
CA PRO A 186 41.36 1.50 3.74
C PRO A 186 41.93 0.89 2.46
N MET A 187 41.81 1.59 1.33
CA MET A 187 42.29 1.15 0.01
C MET A 187 43.28 2.15 -0.59
N ALA A 188 44.29 1.66 -1.32
CA ALA A 188 45.17 2.48 -2.16
C ALA A 188 45.13 1.95 -3.61
N ALA A 189 44.75 2.80 -4.56
CA ALA A 189 44.68 2.48 -5.98
C ALA A 189 45.74 3.25 -6.78
N SER A 190 46.34 2.59 -7.77
CA SER A 190 47.26 3.23 -8.73
C SER A 190 46.51 3.63 -9.98
N LEU A 191 46.27 4.92 -10.18
CA LEU A 191 45.46 5.43 -11.29
C LEU A 191 46.29 6.25 -12.26
N SER A 192 45.93 6.20 -13.54
CA SER A 192 46.51 7.07 -14.57
C SER A 192 45.82 8.43 -14.55
N GLU A 193 46.33 9.39 -15.31
CA GLU A 193 45.62 10.64 -15.53
C GLU A 193 44.22 10.40 -16.12
N GLY A 194 43.19 11.02 -15.56
CA GLY A 194 41.82 10.86 -16.05
C GLY A 194 40.73 11.28 -15.06
N GLU A 195 39.49 11.07 -15.49
CA GLU A 195 38.29 11.27 -14.68
C GLU A 195 37.77 9.92 -14.19
N TYR A 196 37.48 9.82 -12.90
CA TYR A 196 36.98 8.61 -12.27
C TYR A 196 35.81 8.92 -11.33
N VAL A 197 35.06 7.89 -10.97
CA VAL A 197 34.04 7.94 -9.91
C VAL A 197 34.41 6.95 -8.82
N LEU A 198 34.52 7.45 -7.58
CA LEU A 198 34.61 6.60 -6.40
C LEU A 198 33.19 6.22 -5.98
N ARG A 199 32.87 4.93 -5.97
CA ARG A 199 31.65 4.37 -5.36
C ARG A 199 32.01 3.64 -4.09
N ILE A 200 31.37 4.00 -2.98
CA ILE A 200 31.62 3.46 -1.65
C ILE A 200 30.34 2.79 -1.16
N GLU A 201 30.44 1.51 -0.82
CA GLU A 201 29.32 0.69 -0.35
C GLU A 201 29.61 0.13 1.03
N HIS A 202 28.63 0.15 1.91
CA HIS A 202 28.70 -0.46 3.22
C HIS A 202 27.34 -1.09 3.55
N PRO A 203 27.27 -2.27 4.18
CA PRO A 203 25.99 -2.97 4.43
C PRO A 203 24.93 -2.11 5.14
N ASP A 204 25.35 -1.33 6.14
CA ASP A 204 24.44 -0.56 7.01
C ASP A 204 24.40 0.96 6.74
N PHE A 205 25.05 1.45 5.68
CA PHE A 205 25.20 2.90 5.42
C PHE A 205 24.91 3.24 3.96
N ALA A 206 24.59 4.50 3.70
CA ALA A 206 24.25 4.97 2.36
C ALA A 206 25.43 4.79 1.38
N THR A 207 25.11 4.37 0.15
CA THR A 207 26.10 4.32 -0.93
C THR A 207 26.48 5.73 -1.34
N GLU A 208 27.78 6.04 -1.28
CA GLU A 208 28.28 7.34 -1.69
C GLU A 208 28.99 7.25 -3.05
N ARG A 209 28.75 8.24 -3.93
CA ARG A 209 29.41 8.37 -5.22
C ARG A 209 30.08 9.74 -5.34
N ARG A 210 31.37 9.77 -5.65
CA ARG A 210 32.14 11.01 -5.77
C ARG A 210 32.98 11.05 -7.05
N PRO A 211 32.71 11.99 -7.97
CA PRO A 211 33.57 12.19 -9.14
C PRO A 211 34.91 12.80 -8.69
N ILE A 212 36.00 12.29 -9.27
CA ILE A 212 37.37 12.76 -9.02
C ILE A 212 38.11 12.97 -10.34
N VAL A 213 39.02 13.92 -10.36
CA VAL A 213 39.97 14.13 -11.47
C VAL A 213 41.36 13.81 -10.94
N VAL A 214 42.03 12.88 -11.60
CA VAL A 214 43.36 12.41 -11.24
C VAL A 214 44.35 13.01 -12.21
N GLU A 215 45.28 13.80 -11.70
CA GLU A 215 46.46 14.31 -12.40
C GLU A 215 47.62 13.31 -12.24
N PRO A 216 48.65 13.30 -13.11
CA PRO A 216 49.82 12.46 -12.94
C PRO A 216 50.59 12.76 -11.65
N ASN A 217 51.10 11.71 -11.00
CA ASN A 217 51.99 11.80 -9.83
C ASN A 217 51.46 12.54 -8.58
N VAL A 218 50.14 12.61 -8.42
CA VAL A 218 49.53 13.21 -7.23
C VAL A 218 49.09 12.13 -6.23
N VAL A 219 49.32 12.41 -4.95
CA VAL A 219 48.84 11.57 -3.84
C VAL A 219 47.51 12.12 -3.34
N TYR A 220 46.41 11.52 -3.78
CA TYR A 220 45.05 11.85 -3.36
C TYR A 220 44.66 11.09 -2.11
N VAL A 221 43.88 11.74 -1.26
CA VAL A 221 43.40 11.20 0.01
C VAL A 221 41.95 11.61 0.13
N TYR A 222 41.07 10.63 0.12
CA TYR A 222 39.64 10.83 0.28
C TYR A 222 39.19 10.12 1.55
N VAL A 223 38.70 10.90 2.51
CA VAL A 223 38.06 10.39 3.71
C VAL A 223 36.55 10.55 3.52
N PHE A 224 35.83 9.44 3.58
CA PHE A 224 34.38 9.39 3.47
C PHE A 224 33.78 9.07 4.83
N ARG A 225 32.99 9.99 5.38
CA ARG A 225 32.16 9.69 6.55
C ARG A 225 30.78 9.34 6.04
N LEU A 226 30.46 8.05 6.06
CA LEU A 226 29.20 7.57 5.51
C LEU A 226 28.06 7.99 6.44
N GLY A 227 27.04 8.62 5.87
CA GLY A 227 25.78 8.88 6.54
C GLY A 227 25.01 7.58 6.71
N GLN A 228 24.50 7.34 7.92
CA GLN A 228 23.48 6.31 8.13
C GLN A 228 22.15 6.93 7.66
N ASP A 229 21.91 6.95 6.36
CA ASP A 229 20.73 7.62 5.81
C ASP A 229 19.46 6.79 6.04
N GLU A 230 18.75 7.12 7.10
CA GLU A 230 17.38 7.58 6.92
C GLU A 230 17.36 9.06 7.31
N PHE A 231 17.39 9.96 6.34
CA PHE A 231 16.99 11.34 6.62
C PHE A 231 15.49 11.33 6.87
N TYR A 232 15.05 11.87 8.00
CA TYR A 232 13.64 12.00 8.32
C TYR A 232 13.15 13.42 8.00
N GLY A 233 12.01 13.54 7.34
CA GLY A 233 11.24 14.77 7.23
C GLY A 233 9.98 14.69 8.11
N MET A 234 9.38 15.84 8.41
CA MET A 234 8.14 15.89 9.20
C MET A 234 6.94 15.79 8.27
N LEU A 235 6.08 14.79 8.48
CA LEU A 235 4.79 14.67 7.82
C LEU A 235 3.67 15.02 8.80
N ARG A 236 2.73 15.85 8.36
CA ARG A 236 1.49 16.16 9.07
C ARG A 236 0.30 15.77 8.20
N VAL A 237 -0.58 14.93 8.74
CA VAL A 237 -1.79 14.47 8.04
C VAL A 237 -3.02 14.92 8.83
N ILE A 238 -3.94 15.59 8.13
CA ILE A 238 -5.17 16.13 8.71
C ILE A 238 -6.35 15.61 7.90
N ALA A 239 -7.32 14.99 8.56
CA ALA A 239 -8.57 14.58 7.95
C ALA A 239 -9.70 15.52 8.41
N ASN A 240 -10.73 15.66 7.59
CA ASN A 240 -11.94 16.42 7.91
C ASN A 240 -12.84 15.74 8.96
N VAL A 241 -12.67 14.44 9.22
CA VAL A 241 -13.48 13.65 10.15
C VAL A 241 -12.71 13.35 11.43
N GLU A 242 -13.26 13.74 12.57
CA GLU A 242 -12.69 13.45 13.89
C GLU A 242 -12.61 11.94 14.14
N GLY A 243 -11.51 11.47 14.74
CA GLY A 243 -11.30 10.05 15.02
C GLY A 243 -10.87 9.20 13.81
N ALA A 244 -10.73 9.80 12.62
CA ALA A 244 -10.21 9.09 11.46
C ALA A 244 -8.81 8.51 11.73
N ARG A 245 -8.62 7.26 11.28
CA ARG A 245 -7.39 6.49 11.41
C ARG A 245 -6.48 6.74 10.22
N ILE A 246 -5.23 7.06 10.50
CA ILE A 246 -4.19 7.37 9.54
C ILE A 246 -3.14 6.27 9.57
N TYR A 247 -2.80 5.76 8.39
CA TYR A 247 -1.76 4.77 8.17
C TYR A 247 -0.74 5.36 7.19
N VAL A 248 0.54 5.16 7.47
CA VAL A 248 1.63 5.62 6.61
C VAL A 248 2.46 4.40 6.20
N ASP A 249 2.61 4.20 4.90
CA ASP A 249 3.31 3.11 4.19
C ASP A 249 2.80 1.68 4.42
N VAL A 250 2.25 1.37 5.60
CA VAL A 250 1.72 0.04 5.95
C VAL A 250 0.26 0.18 6.40
N HIS A 251 -0.67 -0.33 5.59
CA HIS A 251 -2.12 -0.26 5.87
C HIS A 251 -2.63 -1.47 6.68
N GLU A 252 -2.40 -2.70 6.22
CA GLU A 252 -3.00 -3.91 6.81
C GLU A 252 -2.49 -4.28 8.21
N ARG A 253 -1.25 -3.91 8.55
CA ARG A 253 -0.61 -4.21 9.85
C ARG A 253 0.04 -2.98 10.49
N GLY A 254 -0.21 -1.80 9.92
CA GLY A 254 0.36 -0.56 10.43
C GLY A 254 -0.33 -0.11 11.72
N ALA A 255 0.42 0.60 12.56
CA ALA A 255 -0.16 1.27 13.70
C ALA A 255 -1.05 2.43 13.21
N ALA A 256 -2.36 2.28 13.37
CA ALA A 256 -3.32 3.34 13.09
C ALA A 256 -3.10 4.51 14.06
N SER A 257 -2.96 5.72 13.51
CA SER A 257 -2.85 6.93 14.31
C SER A 257 -4.08 7.83 14.14
N PRO A 258 -4.61 8.49 15.19
CA PRO A 258 -5.76 9.37 15.05
C PRO A 258 -5.39 10.67 14.34
N THR A 259 -6.36 11.27 13.63
CA THR A 259 -6.22 12.62 13.09
C THR A 259 -6.38 13.71 14.17
N PRO A 260 -5.66 14.85 14.09
CA PRO A 260 -4.51 15.09 13.23
C PRO A 260 -3.28 14.31 13.70
N TRP A 261 -2.52 13.75 12.76
CA TRP A 261 -1.28 13.06 13.05
C TRP A 261 -0.08 13.86 12.56
N GLN A 262 1.01 13.84 13.33
CA GLN A 262 2.30 14.41 12.93
C GLN A 262 3.43 13.50 13.43
N GLY A 263 4.39 13.20 12.55
CA GLY A 263 5.55 12.39 12.91
C GLY A 263 6.70 12.49 11.92
N PRO A 264 7.91 12.06 12.31
CA PRO A 264 9.03 11.91 11.40
C PRO A 264 8.80 10.68 10.51
N VAL A 265 9.03 10.82 9.22
CA VAL A 265 9.06 9.73 8.23
C VAL A 265 10.31 9.88 7.35
N PRO A 266 10.85 8.81 6.74
CA PRO A 266 11.96 8.94 5.80
C PRO A 266 11.69 10.02 4.74
N VAL A 267 12.72 10.59 4.15
CA VAL A 267 12.55 11.51 3.01
C VAL A 267 12.25 10.70 1.76
N GLY A 268 11.33 11.18 0.92
CA GLY A 268 10.89 10.45 -0.26
C GLY A 268 9.38 10.40 -0.40
N GLU A 269 8.90 9.46 -1.22
CA GLU A 269 7.48 9.27 -1.49
C GLU A 269 6.85 8.30 -0.49
N HIS A 270 5.75 8.71 0.14
CA HIS A 270 4.99 7.92 1.10
C HIS A 270 3.55 7.74 0.65
N ARG A 271 2.98 6.58 0.94
CA ARG A 271 1.55 6.29 0.75
C ARG A 271 0.83 6.44 2.08
N VAL A 272 -0.24 7.22 2.08
CA VAL A 272 -1.05 7.51 3.26
C VAL A 272 -2.47 7.02 3.00
N TRP A 273 -2.96 6.19 3.91
CA TRP A 273 -4.37 5.79 3.95
C TRP A 273 -5.03 6.50 5.11
N VAL A 274 -6.22 7.03 4.86
CA VAL A 274 -7.07 7.63 5.88
C VAL A 274 -8.41 6.93 5.85
N GLU A 275 -8.83 6.45 7.01
CA GLU A 275 -10.01 5.59 7.14
C GLU A 275 -10.89 6.03 8.29
N MET A 276 -12.20 5.88 8.09
CA MET A 276 -13.19 6.07 9.14
C MET A 276 -14.43 5.23 8.82
N GLU A 277 -15.06 4.68 9.84
CA GLU A 277 -16.28 3.89 9.67
C GLU A 277 -17.40 4.77 9.08
N GLY A 278 -18.09 4.26 8.04
CA GLY A 278 -19.08 5.03 7.28
C GLY A 278 -18.52 5.98 6.22
N TYR A 279 -17.20 5.95 5.98
CA TYR A 279 -16.53 6.74 4.95
C TYR A 279 -15.74 5.84 4.00
N GLU A 280 -15.53 6.31 2.77
CA GLU A 280 -14.66 5.64 1.81
C GLU A 280 -13.19 5.81 2.22
N THR A 281 -12.42 4.72 2.18
CA THR A 281 -10.97 4.77 2.42
C THR A 281 -10.30 5.66 1.38
N ALA A 282 -9.61 6.70 1.85
CA ALA A 282 -8.86 7.59 0.98
C ALA A 282 -7.38 7.21 0.97
N GLU A 283 -6.86 6.89 -0.20
CA GLU A 283 -5.43 6.68 -0.43
C GLU A 283 -4.81 7.90 -1.13
N ARG A 284 -3.70 8.42 -0.60
CA ARG A 284 -2.97 9.55 -1.18
C ARG A 284 -1.47 9.33 -1.10
N THR A 285 -0.75 9.83 -2.09
CA THR A 285 0.71 9.85 -2.11
C THR A 285 1.22 11.23 -1.73
N VAL A 286 2.27 11.30 -0.89
CA VAL A 286 2.90 12.55 -0.47
C VAL A 286 4.42 12.42 -0.55
N THR A 287 5.10 13.45 -1.07
CA THR A 287 6.56 13.52 -1.08
C THR A 287 7.04 14.36 0.10
N VAL A 288 7.93 13.79 0.92
CA VAL A 288 8.49 14.40 2.12
C VAL A 288 9.94 14.82 1.88
N GLU A 289 10.24 16.10 2.17
CA GLU A 289 11.55 16.72 2.01
C GLU A 289 12.15 17.10 3.38
N THR A 290 13.47 17.26 3.47
CA THR A 290 14.17 17.65 4.72
C THR A 290 13.91 19.10 5.15
N SER A 291 13.58 19.98 4.20
CA SER A 291 13.61 21.43 4.40
C SER A 291 12.30 22.01 4.95
N ARG A 292 11.16 21.35 4.68
CA ARG A 292 9.82 21.83 5.04
C ARG A 292 8.93 20.66 5.46
N PRO A 293 8.10 20.82 6.52
CA PRO A 293 7.10 19.83 6.85
C PRO A 293 6.14 19.64 5.67
N ALA A 294 5.94 18.38 5.25
CA ALA A 294 4.91 18.04 4.29
C ALA A 294 3.55 18.02 5.03
N GLU A 295 2.57 18.73 4.49
CA GLU A 295 1.20 18.71 5.03
C GLU A 295 0.26 18.12 4.00
N LEU A 296 -0.42 17.04 4.39
CA LEU A 296 -1.45 16.37 3.61
C LEU A 296 -2.81 16.59 4.28
N ARG A 297 -3.74 17.20 3.55
CA ARG A 297 -5.15 17.30 3.97
C ARG A 297 -5.97 16.32 3.16
N VAL A 298 -6.75 15.50 3.86
CA VAL A 298 -7.60 14.48 3.27
C VAL A 298 -9.05 14.78 3.61
N GLU A 299 -9.88 14.87 2.58
CA GLU A 299 -11.32 14.96 2.71
C GLU A 299 -11.89 13.57 2.47
N LEU A 300 -12.41 12.95 3.55
CA LEU A 300 -13.14 11.69 3.46
C LEU A 300 -14.57 11.97 2.99
N GLU A 301 -15.02 11.15 2.05
CA GLU A 301 -16.38 11.13 1.54
C GLU A 301 -17.16 10.00 2.21
N ARG A 302 -18.44 10.23 2.52
CA ARG A 302 -19.29 9.18 3.08
C ARG A 302 -19.57 8.13 2.01
N VAL A 303 -19.61 6.87 2.43
CA VAL A 303 -20.04 5.78 1.56
C VAL A 303 -21.42 6.05 0.98
N ASP A 304 -21.67 5.56 -0.23
CA ASP A 304 -22.94 5.75 -0.95
C ASP A 304 -24.03 4.74 -0.56
N TRP A 305 -23.79 3.95 0.49
CA TRP A 305 -24.68 2.90 1.00
C TRP A 305 -24.93 3.03 2.52
N GLY A 306 -25.90 2.28 3.02
CA GLY A 306 -26.19 2.14 4.45
C GLY A 306 -26.70 0.74 4.77
N GLU A 307 -27.03 0.49 6.03
CA GLU A 307 -27.57 -0.80 6.48
C GLU A 307 -29.01 -0.66 6.95
N LEU A 308 -29.83 -1.65 6.62
CA LEU A 308 -31.16 -1.86 7.18
C LEU A 308 -31.08 -3.01 8.19
N GLU A 309 -31.30 -2.72 9.47
CA GLU A 309 -31.54 -3.74 10.49
C GLU A 309 -33.03 -3.99 10.60
N LEU A 310 -33.50 -5.09 10.04
CA LEU A 310 -34.90 -5.46 9.98
C LEU A 310 -35.21 -6.51 11.04
N LEU A 311 -36.11 -6.21 11.97
CA LEU A 311 -36.51 -7.09 13.07
C LEU A 311 -38.01 -7.39 13.02
N THR A 312 -38.40 -8.59 13.41
CA THR A 312 -39.80 -9.00 13.52
C THR A 312 -40.07 -9.95 14.69
N ASN A 313 -41.33 -10.03 15.12
CA ASN A 313 -41.80 -10.96 16.15
C ASN A 313 -42.12 -12.37 15.64
N VAL A 314 -41.99 -12.64 14.33
CA VAL A 314 -42.36 -13.91 13.69
C VAL A 314 -41.13 -14.56 13.05
N ASP A 315 -40.79 -15.78 13.47
CA ASP A 315 -39.75 -16.58 12.80
C ASP A 315 -40.22 -17.06 11.43
N GLY A 316 -39.30 -17.05 10.46
CA GLY A 316 -39.60 -17.49 9.11
C GLY A 316 -40.36 -16.48 8.26
N ALA A 317 -40.61 -15.27 8.77
CA ALA A 317 -41.16 -14.18 7.97
C ALA A 317 -40.23 -13.87 6.78
N THR A 318 -40.79 -13.65 5.61
CA THR A 318 -40.04 -13.23 4.42
C THR A 318 -40.08 -11.73 4.27
N TYR A 319 -39.07 -11.17 3.63
CA TYR A 319 -39.06 -9.75 3.34
C TYR A 319 -38.55 -9.46 1.93
N GLU A 320 -39.06 -8.36 1.38
CA GLU A 320 -38.76 -7.87 0.06
C GLU A 320 -38.26 -6.43 0.14
N ILE A 321 -37.35 -6.08 -0.76
CA ILE A 321 -36.79 -4.75 -0.90
C ILE A 321 -37.00 -4.32 -2.35
N ASP A 322 -37.71 -3.21 -2.54
CA ASP A 322 -38.09 -2.67 -3.86
C ASP A 322 -38.77 -3.71 -4.76
N ASP A 323 -39.76 -4.40 -4.18
CA ASP A 323 -40.58 -5.44 -4.82
C ASP A 323 -39.76 -6.66 -5.31
N ARG A 324 -38.57 -6.87 -4.72
CA ARG A 324 -37.71 -8.04 -4.97
C ARG A 324 -37.53 -8.86 -3.70
N PRO A 325 -37.66 -10.20 -3.76
CA PRO A 325 -37.37 -11.07 -2.62
C PRO A 325 -35.93 -10.88 -2.15
N ALA A 326 -35.76 -10.52 -0.89
CA ALA A 326 -34.44 -10.29 -0.30
C ALA A 326 -34.04 -11.45 0.62
N GLY A 327 -34.95 -11.93 1.47
CA GLY A 327 -34.63 -13.09 2.31
C GLY A 327 -35.71 -13.51 3.31
N THR A 328 -35.28 -14.26 4.31
CA THR A 328 -36.12 -14.77 5.40
C THR A 328 -35.52 -14.37 6.75
N LEU A 329 -36.35 -13.78 7.61
CA LEU A 329 -35.99 -13.38 8.96
C LEU A 329 -36.03 -14.62 9.86
N ARG A 330 -34.94 -14.82 10.59
CA ARG A 330 -34.80 -15.96 11.50
C ARG A 330 -34.41 -15.51 12.89
N PHE A 331 -34.84 -16.27 13.89
CA PHE A 331 -34.31 -16.14 15.24
C PHE A 331 -32.79 -16.31 15.25
N GLY A 332 -32.12 -15.57 16.13
CA GLY A 332 -30.66 -15.55 16.17
C GLY A 332 -30.13 -14.55 17.18
N ARG A 333 -29.18 -13.72 16.73
CA ARG A 333 -28.41 -12.80 17.59
C ARG A 333 -29.20 -11.61 18.18
N TRP A 334 -30.51 -11.52 17.92
CA TRP A 334 -31.34 -10.34 18.18
C TRP A 334 -32.13 -10.39 19.50
N GLY A 335 -32.00 -11.49 20.24
CA GLY A 335 -32.75 -11.75 21.47
C GLY A 335 -33.82 -12.82 21.31
N GLU A 336 -34.29 -13.34 22.44
CA GLU A 336 -35.30 -14.41 22.46
C GLU A 336 -36.63 -13.91 21.85
N GLY A 337 -37.17 -14.67 20.90
CA GLY A 337 -38.43 -14.35 20.22
C GLY A 337 -38.35 -13.22 19.19
N ILE A 338 -37.16 -12.78 18.79
CA ILE A 338 -36.96 -11.75 17.76
C ILE A 338 -36.20 -12.36 16.58
N ALA A 339 -36.84 -12.33 15.41
CA ALA A 339 -36.22 -12.73 14.16
C ALA A 339 -35.68 -11.48 13.44
N GLY A 340 -34.56 -11.58 12.74
CA GLY A 340 -33.99 -10.41 12.11
C GLY A 340 -32.88 -10.66 11.10
N ALA A 341 -32.59 -9.65 10.30
CA ALA A 341 -31.52 -9.61 9.32
C ALA A 341 -30.92 -8.20 9.23
N ILE A 342 -29.67 -8.10 8.75
CA ILE A 342 -29.05 -6.85 8.34
C ILE A 342 -28.83 -6.93 6.84
N GLU A 343 -29.28 -5.93 6.11
CA GLU A 343 -29.08 -5.80 4.67
C GLU A 343 -28.34 -4.52 4.32
N THR A 344 -27.34 -4.63 3.44
CA THR A 344 -26.60 -3.49 2.91
C THR A 344 -27.27 -2.98 1.64
N LEU A 345 -27.70 -1.72 1.66
CA LEU A 345 -28.48 -1.10 0.59
C LEU A 345 -27.83 0.20 0.13
N PRO A 346 -27.95 0.55 -1.17
CA PRO A 346 -27.62 1.90 -1.63
C PRO A 346 -28.34 2.96 -0.79
N ALA A 347 -27.73 4.12 -0.60
CA ALA A 347 -28.38 5.20 0.12
C ALA A 347 -29.50 5.79 -0.73
N GLY A 348 -30.65 6.04 -0.10
CA GLY A 348 -31.84 6.51 -0.79
C GLY A 348 -33.12 5.86 -0.27
N ARG A 349 -34.19 6.02 -1.04
CA ARG A 349 -35.52 5.54 -0.65
C ARG A 349 -35.73 4.10 -1.09
N HIS A 350 -36.03 3.24 -0.14
CA HIS A 350 -36.33 1.83 -0.37
C HIS A 350 -37.72 1.47 0.16
N ARG A 351 -38.46 0.67 -0.60
CA ARG A 351 -39.73 0.07 -0.16
C ARG A 351 -39.43 -1.29 0.46
N VAL A 352 -39.76 -1.46 1.72
CA VAL A 352 -39.56 -2.70 2.47
C VAL A 352 -40.93 -3.32 2.75
N THR A 353 -41.11 -4.58 2.35
CA THR A 353 -42.30 -5.37 2.66
C THR A 353 -41.89 -6.55 3.52
N VAL A 354 -42.63 -6.82 4.59
CA VAL A 354 -42.45 -7.98 5.47
C VAL A 354 -43.76 -8.75 5.54
N ALA A 355 -43.67 -10.05 5.27
CA ALA A 355 -44.81 -10.94 5.14
C ALA A 355 -44.57 -12.25 5.89
N ALA A 356 -45.63 -12.85 6.42
CA ALA A 356 -45.59 -14.19 6.98
C ALA A 356 -46.95 -14.88 6.81
N ASP A 357 -46.94 -16.21 6.72
CA ASP A 357 -48.18 -16.97 6.54
C ASP A 357 -49.18 -16.75 7.69
N GLY A 358 -50.43 -16.45 7.34
CA GLY A 358 -51.50 -16.14 8.30
C GLY A 358 -51.34 -14.82 9.05
N MET A 359 -50.41 -13.96 8.64
CA MET A 359 -50.16 -12.65 9.24
C MET A 359 -50.39 -11.53 8.20
N LYS A 360 -50.85 -10.37 8.66
CA LYS A 360 -51.03 -9.21 7.79
C LYS A 360 -49.66 -8.67 7.37
N ASP A 361 -49.47 -8.46 6.07
CA ASP A 361 -48.23 -7.89 5.56
C ASP A 361 -48.03 -6.45 6.05
N TYR A 362 -46.76 -6.07 6.22
CA TYR A 362 -46.36 -4.70 6.52
C TYR A 362 -45.49 -4.16 5.38
N THR A 363 -45.86 -3.00 4.84
CA THR A 363 -45.06 -2.32 3.81
C THR A 363 -44.80 -0.87 4.19
N GLU A 364 -43.53 -0.46 4.16
CA GLU A 364 -43.12 0.91 4.43
C GLU A 364 -42.05 1.37 3.43
N THR A 365 -42.08 2.65 3.06
CA THR A 365 -40.95 3.29 2.35
C THR A 365 -40.11 4.06 3.35
N LEU A 366 -38.84 3.71 3.46
CA LEU A 366 -37.89 4.34 4.36
C LEU A 366 -36.67 4.85 3.58
N GLU A 367 -35.94 5.79 4.19
CA GLU A 367 -34.73 6.36 3.61
C GLU A 367 -33.52 5.76 4.32
N ILE A 368 -32.66 5.10 3.54
CA ILE A 368 -31.38 4.56 4.00
C ILE A 368 -30.35 5.68 3.90
N GLY A 369 -29.82 6.07 5.06
CA GLY A 369 -28.76 7.08 5.17
C GLY A 369 -27.39 6.54 4.79
N ARG A 370 -26.54 7.43 4.25
CA ARG A 370 -25.14 7.14 3.90
C ARG A 370 -24.28 6.88 5.14
N GLY A 371 -23.69 5.69 5.23
CA GLY A 371 -22.87 5.27 6.37
C GLY A 371 -23.67 5.16 7.67
N GLN A 372 -24.96 4.83 7.58
CA GLN A 372 -25.84 4.72 8.74
C GLN A 372 -26.57 3.39 8.75
N ARG A 373 -26.89 2.92 9.96
CA ARG A 373 -27.80 1.80 10.19
C ARG A 373 -29.18 2.33 10.55
N THR A 374 -30.16 1.98 9.72
CA THR A 374 -31.57 2.26 9.97
C THR A 374 -32.23 1.01 10.53
N LYS A 375 -32.85 1.11 11.70
CA LYS A 375 -33.50 -0.02 12.35
C LYS A 375 -35.01 0.06 12.18
N LEU A 376 -35.59 -0.99 11.62
CA LEU A 376 -37.04 -1.15 11.44
C LEU A 376 -37.52 -2.37 12.24
N LEU A 377 -38.35 -2.13 13.25
CA LEU A 377 -39.00 -3.16 14.02
C LEU A 377 -40.42 -3.34 13.50
N VAL A 378 -40.70 -4.47 12.87
CA VAL A 378 -42.02 -4.83 12.36
C VAL A 378 -42.70 -5.77 13.35
N ARG A 379 -43.90 -5.41 13.79
CA ARG A 379 -44.79 -6.28 14.53
C ARG A 379 -45.89 -6.76 13.60
N LEU A 380 -45.77 -8.01 13.15
CA LEU A 380 -46.80 -8.65 12.36
C LEU A 380 -47.97 -9.07 13.26
N ASN A 381 -49.17 -8.69 12.85
CA ASN A 381 -50.42 -9.07 13.50
C ASN A 381 -51.16 -10.13 12.66
N PRO A 382 -51.91 -11.06 13.28
CA PRO A 382 -52.59 -12.12 12.54
C PRO A 382 -53.65 -11.61 11.56
N GLU A 383 -53.83 -12.34 10.46
CA GLU A 383 -55.00 -12.16 9.59
C GLU A 383 -56.26 -12.76 10.22
N PRO A 384 -57.43 -12.15 10.02
CA PRO A 384 -58.69 -12.70 10.54
C PRO A 384 -59.02 -14.03 9.87
N SER A 385 -59.32 -15.04 10.70
CA SER A 385 -59.79 -16.34 10.21
C SER A 385 -61.11 -16.20 9.45
N ARG A 386 -61.15 -16.76 8.24
CA ARG A 386 -62.35 -16.76 7.39
C ARG A 386 -63.24 -17.99 7.58
N VAL A 387 -62.98 -18.83 8.59
CA VAL A 387 -63.73 -20.09 8.82
C VAL A 387 -65.22 -19.82 9.00
N SER A 388 -65.59 -18.82 9.81
CA SER A 388 -67.00 -18.48 10.04
C SER A 388 -67.72 -18.01 8.77
N ALA A 389 -67.01 -17.31 7.86
CA ALA A 389 -67.55 -16.92 6.57
C ALA A 389 -67.82 -18.14 5.68
N TRP A 390 -66.87 -19.07 5.59
CA TRP A 390 -67.00 -20.30 4.79
C TRP A 390 -68.07 -21.26 5.33
N VAL A 391 -68.17 -21.43 6.65
CA VAL A 391 -69.24 -22.24 7.26
C VAL A 391 -70.62 -21.65 6.95
N SER A 392 -70.79 -20.34 7.14
CA SER A 392 -72.06 -19.66 6.86
C SER A 392 -72.41 -19.75 5.37
N PHE A 393 -71.42 -19.62 4.49
CA PHE A 393 -71.59 -19.79 3.04
C PHE A 393 -72.05 -21.21 2.68
N GLY A 394 -71.40 -22.24 3.23
CA GLY A 394 -71.75 -23.64 2.97
C GLY A 394 -73.17 -23.98 3.41
N VAL A 395 -73.59 -23.51 4.59
CA VAL A 395 -74.96 -23.72 5.09
C VAL A 395 -75.97 -22.94 4.23
N ALA A 396 -75.65 -21.70 3.86
CA ALA A 396 -76.49 -20.91 2.95
C ALA A 396 -76.70 -21.62 1.61
N ALA A 397 -75.62 -22.13 1.00
CA ALA A 397 -75.67 -22.88 -0.25
C ALA A 397 -76.52 -24.16 -0.14
N ALA A 398 -76.38 -24.90 0.96
CA ALA A 398 -77.19 -26.09 1.21
C ALA A 398 -78.69 -25.76 1.37
N LEU A 399 -79.02 -24.65 2.05
CA LEU A 399 -80.40 -24.18 2.19
C LEU A 399 -80.98 -23.70 0.88
N PHE A 400 -80.20 -22.99 0.05
CA PHE A 400 -80.65 -22.62 -1.29
C PHE A 400 -80.91 -23.84 -2.17
N ALA A 401 -80.05 -24.87 -2.09
CA ALA A 401 -80.28 -26.12 -2.80
C ALA A 401 -81.53 -26.85 -2.30
N ALA A 402 -81.73 -26.94 -0.97
CA ALA A 402 -82.93 -27.52 -0.38
C ALA A 402 -84.20 -26.73 -0.77
N GLY A 403 -84.14 -25.39 -0.74
CA GLY A 403 -85.23 -24.52 -1.17
C GLY A 403 -85.58 -24.72 -2.63
N GLY A 404 -84.57 -24.83 -3.51
CA GLY A 404 -84.77 -25.16 -4.92
C GLY A 404 -85.41 -26.54 -5.12
N ALA A 405 -84.97 -27.56 -4.38
CA ALA A 405 -85.54 -28.91 -4.45
C ALA A 405 -86.99 -28.94 -3.95
N PHE A 406 -87.28 -28.33 -2.79
CA PHE A 406 -88.62 -28.25 -2.23
C PHE A 406 -89.55 -27.42 -3.14
N GLY A 407 -89.05 -26.31 -3.68
CA GLY A 407 -89.78 -25.50 -4.66
C GLY A 407 -90.09 -26.28 -5.93
N GLY A 408 -89.15 -27.07 -6.43
CA GLY A 408 -89.37 -27.96 -7.58
C GLY A 408 -90.47 -28.99 -7.33
N VAL A 409 -90.46 -29.65 -6.17
CA VAL A 409 -91.52 -30.59 -5.77
C VAL A 409 -92.87 -29.86 -5.59
N ALA A 410 -92.86 -28.68 -4.98
CA ALA A 410 -94.07 -27.88 -4.79
C ALA A 410 -94.68 -27.46 -6.13
N LEU A 411 -93.85 -27.08 -7.11
CA LEU A 411 -94.28 -26.73 -8.47
C LEU A 411 -94.85 -27.94 -9.21
N ASP A 412 -94.22 -29.11 -9.12
CA ASP A 412 -94.73 -30.34 -9.73
C ASP A 412 -96.11 -30.75 -9.16
N ILE A 413 -96.27 -30.66 -7.83
CA ILE A 413 -97.56 -30.88 -7.16
C ILE A 413 -98.59 -29.83 -7.60
N HIS A 414 -98.18 -28.55 -7.67
CA HIS A 414 -99.04 -27.45 -8.09
C HIS A 414 -99.57 -27.67 -9.51
N ASP A 415 -98.69 -27.94 -10.47
CA ASP A 415 -99.03 -28.21 -11.86
C ASP A 415 -99.98 -29.41 -11.99
N GLY A 416 -99.73 -30.48 -11.22
CA GLY A 416 -100.59 -31.67 -11.18
C GLY A 416 -101.98 -31.40 -10.61
N VAL A 417 -102.07 -30.66 -9.50
CA VAL A 417 -103.35 -30.25 -8.89
C VAL A 417 -104.12 -29.32 -9.83
N GLU A 418 -103.46 -28.38 -10.49
CA GLU A 418 -104.11 -27.48 -11.45
C GLU A 418 -104.64 -28.22 -12.67
N ALA A 419 -103.87 -29.19 -13.19
CA ALA A 419 -104.31 -30.04 -14.30
C ALA A 419 -105.56 -30.85 -13.92
N ASP A 420 -105.60 -31.45 -12.72
CA ASP A 420 -106.77 -32.21 -12.24
C ASP A 420 -107.97 -31.31 -11.92
N ARG A 421 -107.73 -30.09 -11.42
CA ARG A 421 -108.76 -29.06 -11.24
C ARG A 421 -109.39 -28.67 -12.57
N ALA A 422 -108.57 -28.39 -13.58
CA ALA A 422 -109.03 -28.04 -14.92
C ALA A 422 -109.81 -29.18 -15.58
N ALA A 423 -109.44 -30.43 -15.29
CA ALA A 423 -110.15 -31.62 -15.76
C ALA A 423 -111.42 -31.95 -14.95
N GLY A 424 -111.74 -31.21 -13.89
CA GLY A 424 -112.89 -31.46 -13.02
C GLY A 424 -112.78 -32.73 -12.18
N ARG A 425 -111.57 -33.25 -11.96
CA ARG A 425 -111.29 -34.51 -11.24
C ARG A 425 -110.70 -34.31 -9.84
N LEU A 426 -110.48 -33.07 -9.42
CA LEU A 426 -109.90 -32.75 -8.12
C LEU A 426 -110.93 -32.96 -6.99
N ASP A 427 -110.55 -33.73 -5.98
CA ASP A 427 -111.34 -33.88 -4.75
C ASP A 427 -111.15 -32.67 -3.82
N ASN A 428 -112.20 -32.28 -3.11
CA ASN A 428 -112.16 -31.18 -2.15
C ASN A 428 -111.24 -31.47 -0.96
N ASN A 429 -110.95 -32.74 -0.68
CA ASN A 429 -110.06 -33.17 0.41
C ASN A 429 -108.79 -33.88 -0.11
N ASP A 430 -108.30 -33.49 -1.28
CA ASP A 430 -107.09 -34.06 -1.86
C ASP A 430 -105.85 -33.71 -1.00
N PRO A 431 -105.09 -34.71 -0.49
CA PRO A 431 -103.95 -34.46 0.40
C PRO A 431 -102.84 -33.65 -0.28
N ARG A 432 -102.75 -33.67 -1.61
CA ARG A 432 -101.76 -32.91 -2.38
C ARG A 432 -101.85 -31.40 -2.16
N LEU A 433 -103.03 -30.87 -1.81
CA LEU A 433 -103.20 -29.46 -1.50
C LEU A 433 -102.42 -29.05 -0.24
N PHE A 434 -102.45 -29.90 0.79
CA PHE A 434 -101.70 -29.66 2.02
C PHE A 434 -100.22 -29.95 1.84
N ASP A 435 -99.88 -31.05 1.16
CA ASP A 435 -98.49 -31.42 0.89
C ASP A 435 -97.78 -30.36 0.04
N GLY A 436 -98.43 -29.86 -1.02
CA GLY A 436 -97.89 -28.77 -1.85
C GLY A 436 -97.66 -27.47 -1.07
N LEU A 437 -98.59 -27.13 -0.16
CA LEU A 437 -98.40 -25.99 0.75
C LEU A 437 -97.20 -26.22 1.68
N LEU A 438 -97.06 -27.40 2.25
CA LEU A 438 -95.96 -27.74 3.16
C LEU A 438 -94.60 -27.65 2.44
N TRP A 439 -94.50 -28.17 1.22
CA TRP A 439 -93.29 -28.07 0.39
C TRP A 439 -92.98 -26.62 -0.02
N SER A 440 -94.00 -25.83 -0.39
CA SER A 440 -93.82 -24.40 -0.73
C SER A 440 -93.35 -23.59 0.48
N VAL A 441 -93.96 -23.77 1.65
CA VAL A 441 -93.54 -23.11 2.89
C VAL A 441 -92.13 -23.54 3.28
N GLY A 442 -91.81 -24.84 3.14
CA GLY A 442 -90.45 -25.36 3.34
C GLY A 442 -89.43 -24.69 2.42
N ALA A 443 -89.78 -24.47 1.15
CA ALA A 443 -88.94 -23.77 0.19
C ALA A 443 -88.70 -22.31 0.58
N ASP A 444 -89.74 -21.56 0.93
CA ASP A 444 -89.65 -20.16 1.35
C ASP A 444 -88.78 -20.00 2.60
N VAL A 445 -88.98 -20.85 3.61
CA VAL A 445 -88.17 -20.87 4.83
C VAL A 445 -86.70 -21.14 4.50
N ALA A 446 -86.42 -22.09 3.60
CA ALA A 446 -85.06 -22.41 3.19
C ALA A 446 -84.40 -21.25 2.43
N PHE A 447 -85.11 -20.58 1.51
CA PHE A 447 -84.60 -19.40 0.78
C PHE A 447 -84.32 -18.22 1.71
N VAL A 448 -85.24 -17.90 2.63
CA VAL A 448 -85.07 -16.80 3.59
C VAL A 448 -83.91 -17.08 4.55
N ALA A 449 -83.83 -18.28 5.11
CA ALA A 449 -82.73 -18.68 5.98
C ALA A 449 -81.38 -18.70 5.24
N GLY A 450 -81.39 -19.18 3.99
CA GLY A 450 -80.22 -19.14 3.10
C GLY A 450 -79.73 -17.72 2.84
N ALA A 451 -80.64 -16.79 2.52
CA ALA A 451 -80.30 -15.39 2.28
C ALA A 451 -79.72 -14.70 3.52
N ALA A 452 -80.29 -14.95 4.71
CA ALA A 452 -79.77 -14.43 5.97
C ALA A 452 -78.33 -14.93 6.25
N LEU A 453 -78.07 -16.23 6.06
CA LEU A 453 -76.74 -16.81 6.26
C LEU A 453 -75.74 -16.38 5.19
N ALA A 454 -76.18 -16.14 3.95
CA ALA A 454 -75.35 -15.54 2.91
C ALA A 454 -74.93 -14.12 3.28
N GLY A 455 -75.85 -13.30 3.81
CA GLY A 455 -75.54 -11.97 4.35
C GLY A 455 -74.55 -12.02 5.51
N LEU A 456 -74.73 -12.97 6.44
CA LEU A 456 -73.80 -13.19 7.56
C LEU A 456 -72.41 -13.67 7.08
N SER A 457 -72.36 -14.53 6.07
CA SER A 457 -71.12 -14.96 5.43
C SER A 457 -70.36 -13.78 4.85
N LEU A 458 -71.05 -12.92 4.09
CA LEU A 458 -70.46 -11.71 3.52
C LEU A 458 -69.96 -10.75 4.61
N TYR A 459 -70.73 -10.59 5.69
CA TYR A 459 -70.30 -9.80 6.84
C TYR A 459 -69.00 -10.35 7.45
N TYR A 460 -68.91 -11.64 7.71
CA TYR A 460 -67.68 -12.25 8.24
C TYR A 460 -66.51 -12.23 7.25
N ALA A 461 -66.78 -12.21 5.94
CA ALA A 461 -65.74 -12.11 4.92
C ALA A 461 -65.12 -10.71 4.82
N LEU A 462 -65.93 -9.66 5.04
CA LEU A 462 -65.49 -8.25 4.92
C LEU A 462 -65.03 -7.64 6.24
N ARG A 463 -65.47 -8.19 7.38
CA ARG A 463 -65.12 -7.66 8.69
C ARG A 463 -63.70 -8.08 9.06
N ASP A 464 -62.83 -7.08 9.22
CA ASP A 464 -61.53 -7.24 9.85
C ASP A 464 -61.52 -6.60 11.25
N PRO A 465 -61.61 -7.39 12.34
CA PRO A 465 -61.61 -6.88 13.70
C PRO A 465 -60.20 -6.76 14.30
N LEU A 466 -59.15 -7.21 13.61
CA LEU A 466 -57.79 -7.26 14.13
C LEU A 466 -57.01 -6.00 13.72
N PRO A 467 -56.11 -5.48 14.58
CA PRO A 467 -55.26 -4.35 14.21
C PRO A 467 -54.36 -4.70 13.02
N ASP A 468 -53.95 -3.69 12.26
CA ASP A 468 -52.98 -3.86 11.18
C ASP A 468 -51.58 -4.13 11.75
N SER A 469 -50.70 -4.73 10.95
CA SER A 469 -49.29 -4.86 11.33
C SER A 469 -48.65 -3.48 11.44
N GLU A 470 -47.78 -3.32 12.43
CA GLU A 470 -47.20 -2.02 12.78
C GLU A 470 -45.69 -2.07 12.59
N GLY A 471 -45.10 -0.99 12.08
CA GLY A 471 -43.66 -0.81 12.04
C GLY A 471 -43.23 0.38 12.88
N ARG A 472 -42.13 0.21 13.60
CA ARG A 472 -41.48 1.28 14.35
C ARG A 472 -40.05 1.42 13.85
N ARG A 473 -39.74 2.61 13.35
CA ARG A 473 -38.38 3.01 13.03
C ARG A 473 -37.73 3.62 14.27
N GLU A 474 -36.49 3.23 14.53
CA GLU A 474 -35.63 3.98 15.45
C GLU A 474 -34.85 5.05 14.69
N GLU A 475 -34.30 6.01 15.41
CA GLU A 475 -33.41 7.02 14.82
C GLU A 475 -32.19 6.33 14.18
N PRO A 476 -31.85 6.65 12.91
CA PRO A 476 -30.70 6.07 12.26
C PRO A 476 -29.43 6.33 13.06
N ARG A 477 -28.61 5.29 13.23
CA ARG A 477 -27.32 5.40 13.94
C ARG A 477 -26.20 5.45 12.93
N ASP A 478 -25.29 6.41 13.12
CA ASP A 478 -24.07 6.50 12.32
C ASP A 478 -23.14 5.31 12.60
N PHE A 479 -22.51 4.74 11.58
CA PHE A 479 -21.55 3.65 11.77
C PHE A 479 -20.45 4.04 12.73
N SER A 480 -19.98 5.30 12.69
CA SER A 480 -18.95 5.79 13.61
C SER A 480 -19.36 5.81 15.08
N ALA A 481 -20.66 5.68 15.38
CA ALA A 481 -21.21 5.67 16.73
C ALA A 481 -21.56 4.25 17.21
N ILE A 482 -21.37 3.22 16.37
CA ILE A 482 -21.66 1.83 16.70
C ILE A 482 -20.36 1.19 17.21
N GLU A 483 -20.22 1.11 18.53
CA GLU A 483 -19.04 0.53 19.18
C GLU A 483 -18.79 -0.93 18.72
N GLY A 484 -17.60 -1.21 18.15
CA GLY A 484 -17.24 -2.54 17.66
C GLY A 484 -17.92 -2.96 16.35
N TRP A 485 -18.31 -2.01 15.49
CA TRP A 485 -18.91 -2.30 14.20
C TRP A 485 -17.91 -3.01 13.26
N ALA A 486 -18.34 -4.12 12.67
CA ALA A 486 -17.67 -4.78 11.55
C ALA A 486 -18.69 -4.91 10.41
N PRO A 487 -18.33 -4.59 9.16
CA PRO A 487 -19.24 -4.73 8.05
C PRO A 487 -19.67 -6.19 7.91
N SER A 488 -20.94 -6.42 7.57
CA SER A 488 -21.48 -7.76 7.34
C SER A 488 -20.68 -8.45 6.22
N GLY A 489 -19.84 -9.43 6.58
CA GLY A 489 -18.99 -10.17 5.64
C GLY A 489 -17.52 -10.28 6.03
N THR A 490 -17.05 -9.46 6.99
CA THR A 490 -15.73 -9.66 7.61
C THR A 490 -15.87 -10.70 8.73
N PRO A 491 -15.09 -11.80 8.75
CA PRO A 491 -15.01 -12.64 9.92
C PRO A 491 -14.63 -11.75 11.12
N PRO A 492 -15.22 -11.93 12.32
CA PRO A 492 -14.64 -11.31 13.49
C PRO A 492 -13.18 -11.76 13.57
N ASP A 493 -12.24 -10.82 13.63
CA ASP A 493 -10.93 -11.13 14.20
C ASP A 493 -11.24 -11.68 15.59
N GLU A 494 -11.05 -12.99 15.75
CA GLU A 494 -11.13 -13.59 17.08
C GLU A 494 -10.20 -12.77 17.97
N PRO A 495 -10.71 -12.15 19.06
CA PRO A 495 -9.82 -11.51 20.01
C PRO A 495 -8.91 -12.62 20.53
N GLY A 496 -7.64 -12.59 20.12
CA GLY A 496 -6.62 -13.46 20.68
C GLY A 496 -6.69 -13.35 22.21
N PRO A 497 -6.46 -14.46 22.95
CA PRO A 497 -6.76 -14.52 24.37
C PRO A 497 -6.07 -13.38 25.12
N SER A 498 -6.87 -12.49 25.72
CA SER A 498 -6.37 -11.41 26.55
C SER A 498 -5.84 -12.00 27.86
N VAL A 499 -4.53 -12.11 28.00
CA VAL A 499 -3.88 -12.54 29.24
C VAL A 499 -3.83 -11.34 30.19
N SER A 500 -4.74 -11.28 31.15
CA SER A 500 -4.67 -10.32 32.27
C SER A 500 -3.93 -10.97 33.44
N ALA A 501 -2.69 -10.56 33.67
CA ALA A 501 -1.92 -10.98 34.85
C ALA A 501 -2.34 -10.15 36.07
N THR A 502 -3.07 -10.74 37.00
CA THR A 502 -3.38 -10.12 38.30
C THR A 502 -2.37 -10.60 39.35
N LEU A 503 -1.58 -9.68 39.91
CA LEU A 503 -0.70 -9.98 41.05
C LEU A 503 -1.51 -9.94 42.35
N GLY A 504 -1.69 -11.10 42.98
CA GLY A 504 -2.22 -11.20 44.34
C GLY A 504 -1.20 -10.79 45.42
N PRO A 505 -1.63 -10.43 46.64
CA PRO A 505 -0.77 -9.77 47.65
C PRO A 505 0.23 -10.69 48.37
N THR A 506 0.31 -11.97 48.01
CA THR A 506 1.20 -12.94 48.63
C THR A 506 1.90 -13.72 47.53
N GLY A 507 3.17 -13.36 47.30
CA GLY A 507 3.99 -13.95 46.25
C GLY A 507 4.08 -15.47 46.36
N LEU A 508 3.65 -16.11 45.27
CA LEU A 508 3.85 -17.50 44.81
C LEU A 508 2.52 -18.13 44.38
N GLY A 509 2.06 -17.74 43.20
CA GLY A 509 0.94 -18.37 42.50
C GLY A 509 0.62 -17.65 41.19
N LEU A 510 1.18 -18.11 40.08
CA LEU A 510 0.76 -17.69 38.73
C LEU A 510 -0.54 -18.44 38.40
N GLY A 511 -1.68 -17.78 38.61
CA GLY A 511 -2.97 -18.23 38.08
C GLY A 511 -3.15 -17.71 36.65
N LEU A 512 -3.05 -18.61 35.67
CA LEU A 512 -3.46 -18.36 34.29
C LEU A 512 -4.96 -18.66 34.19
N GLU A 513 -5.81 -17.64 34.22
CA GLU A 513 -7.23 -17.79 33.90
C GLU A 513 -7.40 -17.51 32.40
N VAL A 514 -7.50 -18.57 31.60
CA VAL A 514 -7.91 -18.48 30.20
C VAL A 514 -9.44 -18.51 30.19
N ARG A 515 -10.08 -17.38 29.89
CA ARG A 515 -11.52 -17.35 29.58
C ARG A 515 -11.69 -17.49 28.08
N PHE A 516 -12.43 -18.52 27.68
CA PHE A 516 -12.89 -18.73 26.31
C PHE A 516 -14.08 -17.82 26.00
#